data_AF-A0A7K5R8Q7-F1
#
_entry.id   AF-A0A7K5R8Q7-F1
#
_cell.length_a   1.000
_cell.length_b   1.000
_cell.length_c   1.000
_cell.angle_alpha   90.00
_cell.angle_beta   90.00
_cell.angle_gamma   90.00
#
_symmetry.space_group_name_H-M   'P 1'
#
loop_
_entity.id
_entity.type
_entity.pdbx_description
1 polymer ?
#
loop_
_entity_poly.entity_id
_entity_poly.type
_entity_poly.pdbx_seq_one_letter_code
_entity_poly.pdbx_strand_id
1 'polypeptide(L)'
;ISFTEALQHFQSTELSASRGKPRAPGRRGILAALLRCLRGPPRLRPQLRGEQELALAMAQCALDDSERVHMRILQTIYRQLTRSRLGCPRYGAHWEELGFQGRTGETPKIQPDLPWDLPVLSQLPQPLPVLQTQLCWPPLDLLQHLHVLNFPFCIMSVNITRIVIQALQEERLSRECNRRQQVIGVLNDLYAAAFLRLSRLWEQQHGTVANAAFFLKELELSTKKKPRQLLKSLEAYLSR
;
A
#
# COMPACT_ATOMS: atom_id res chain seq x y z
N ILE A 1 -7.87 16.10 -3.63
CA ILE A 1 -7.91 15.45 -4.96
C ILE A 1 -8.72 14.17 -4.82
N SER A 2 -9.52 13.77 -5.81
CA SER A 2 -10.25 12.49 -5.74
C SER A 2 -9.37 11.32 -6.19
N PHE A 3 -9.74 10.09 -5.82
CA PHE A 3 -9.07 8.88 -6.32
C PHE A 3 -9.09 8.81 -7.85
N THR A 4 -10.24 9.10 -8.47
CA THR A 4 -10.40 9.08 -9.93
C THR A 4 -9.50 10.10 -10.61
N GLU A 5 -9.40 11.31 -10.06
CA GLU A 5 -8.54 12.37 -10.59
C GLU A 5 -7.05 11.99 -10.48
N ALA A 6 -6.64 11.38 -9.37
CA ALA A 6 -5.29 10.86 -9.21
C ALA A 6 -5.00 9.72 -10.22
N LEU A 7 -5.91 8.76 -10.36
CA LEU A 7 -5.76 7.63 -11.28
C LEU A 7 -5.67 8.11 -12.74
N GLN A 8 -6.49 9.09 -13.13
CA GLN A 8 -6.45 9.68 -14.47
C GLN A 8 -5.10 10.33 -14.78
N HIS A 9 -4.45 10.95 -13.80
CA HIS A 9 -3.10 11.50 -13.99
C HIS A 9 -2.09 10.40 -14.34
N PHE A 10 -2.11 9.25 -13.64
CA PHE A 10 -1.21 8.13 -13.96
C PHE A 10 -1.56 7.40 -15.26
N GLN A 11 -2.82 7.45 -15.67
CA GLN A 11 -3.27 6.90 -16.96
C GLN A 11 -2.84 7.76 -18.14
N SER A 12 -2.84 9.09 -17.97
CA SER A 12 -2.52 10.06 -19.04
C SER A 12 -1.03 10.38 -19.12
N THR A 13 -0.33 10.33 -18.00
CA THR A 13 1.13 10.44 -17.98
C THR A 13 1.67 9.11 -18.48
N GLU A 14 2.25 9.07 -19.68
CA GLU A 14 2.99 7.88 -20.11
C GLU A 14 4.11 7.60 -19.10
N LEU A 15 3.88 6.66 -18.17
CA LEU A 15 4.88 6.17 -17.21
C LEU A 15 5.99 5.35 -17.90
N SER A 16 6.27 5.65 -19.17
CA SER A 16 7.15 4.94 -20.09
C SER A 16 8.61 4.88 -19.60
N ALA A 17 9.01 5.79 -18.71
CA ALA A 17 10.35 5.83 -18.11
C ALA A 17 10.62 4.70 -17.09
N SER A 18 9.60 4.07 -16.50
CA SER A 18 9.76 3.00 -15.51
C SER A 18 9.58 1.58 -16.06
N ARG A 19 9.62 1.40 -17.39
CA ARG A 19 9.64 0.08 -18.06
C ARG A 19 10.94 -0.68 -17.78
N GLY A 20 11.14 -1.09 -16.54
CA GLY A 20 12.11 -2.11 -16.18
C GLY A 20 11.78 -3.39 -16.93
N LYS A 21 12.74 -3.88 -17.72
CA LYS A 21 12.66 -5.14 -18.48
C LYS A 21 12.02 -6.23 -17.62
N PRO A 22 10.92 -6.88 -18.06
CA PRO A 22 10.36 -8.01 -17.32
C PRO A 22 11.42 -9.10 -17.20
N ARG A 23 11.80 -9.43 -15.97
CA ARG A 23 12.73 -10.53 -15.69
C ARG A 23 12.03 -11.83 -16.12
N ALA A 24 12.52 -12.43 -17.20
CA ALA A 24 11.96 -13.66 -17.74
C ALA A 24 11.91 -14.74 -16.64
N PRO A 25 10.75 -15.37 -16.38
CA PRO A 25 10.71 -16.49 -15.46
C PRO A 25 11.59 -17.61 -16.03
N GLY A 26 12.58 -18.03 -15.24
CA GLY A 26 13.55 -19.05 -15.63
C GLY A 26 12.88 -20.29 -16.20
N ARG A 27 13.47 -20.87 -17.26
CA ARG A 27 13.03 -22.09 -17.94
C ARG A 27 12.62 -23.15 -16.92
N ARG A 28 11.33 -23.48 -16.86
CA ARG A 28 10.77 -24.59 -16.05
C ARG A 28 10.06 -25.57 -16.98
N GLY A 29 10.36 -26.86 -16.81
CA GLY A 29 10.04 -27.95 -17.75
C GLY A 29 8.57 -28.13 -18.12
N ILE A 30 8.35 -28.76 -19.28
CA ILE A 30 7.07 -28.94 -19.99
C ILE A 30 6.03 -29.69 -19.14
N LEU A 31 6.46 -30.70 -18.36
CA LEU A 31 5.58 -31.46 -17.46
C LEU A 31 5.02 -30.60 -16.31
N ALA A 32 5.82 -29.68 -15.77
CA ALA A 32 5.34 -28.74 -14.76
C ALA A 32 4.37 -27.71 -15.36
N ALA A 33 4.48 -27.40 -16.66
CA ALA A 33 3.52 -26.52 -17.35
C ALA A 33 2.15 -27.19 -17.55
N LEU A 34 2.13 -28.48 -17.93
CA LEU A 34 0.89 -29.26 -18.11
C LEU A 34 0.14 -29.48 -16.78
N LEU A 35 0.84 -29.84 -15.70
CA LEU A 35 0.24 -29.98 -14.37
C LEU A 35 -0.32 -28.65 -13.83
N ARG A 36 0.30 -27.51 -14.19
CA ARG A 36 -0.22 -26.16 -13.88
C ARG A 36 -1.41 -25.77 -14.74
N CYS A 37 -1.55 -26.28 -15.97
CA CYS A 37 -2.72 -26.02 -16.80
C CYS A 37 -4.00 -26.62 -16.20
N LEU A 38 -3.87 -27.77 -15.52
CA LEU A 38 -5.01 -28.51 -14.95
C LEU A 38 -5.31 -28.15 -13.47
N ARG A 39 -4.33 -27.65 -12.70
CA ARG A 39 -4.50 -27.31 -11.26
C ARG A 39 -3.89 -25.98 -10.80
N GLY A 40 -3.27 -25.23 -11.70
CA GLY A 40 -2.62 -23.96 -11.38
C GLY A 40 -3.61 -22.81 -11.20
N PRO A 41 -3.19 -21.72 -10.53
CA PRO A 41 -3.97 -20.48 -10.52
C PRO A 41 -4.20 -20.01 -11.96
N PRO A 42 -5.40 -19.49 -12.28
CA PRO A 42 -5.68 -19.00 -13.63
C PRO A 42 -4.75 -17.83 -13.95
N ARG A 43 -4.31 -17.74 -15.20
CA ARG A 43 -3.58 -16.55 -15.67
C ARG A 43 -4.50 -15.34 -15.73
N LEU A 44 -3.94 -14.15 -15.58
CA LEU A 44 -4.68 -12.91 -15.77
C LEU A 44 -5.14 -12.78 -17.23
N ARG A 45 -6.40 -12.40 -17.45
CA ARG A 45 -6.97 -12.21 -18.79
C ARG A 45 -6.23 -11.09 -19.55
N PRO A 46 -6.02 -11.21 -20.87
CA PRO A 46 -5.29 -10.21 -21.66
C PRO A 46 -5.86 -8.79 -21.54
N GLN A 47 -7.19 -8.64 -21.43
CA GLN A 47 -7.84 -7.33 -21.29
C GLN A 47 -7.44 -6.60 -20.00
N LEU A 48 -7.07 -7.33 -18.96
CA LEU A 48 -6.70 -6.77 -17.65
C LEU A 48 -5.20 -6.46 -17.53
N ARG A 49 -4.41 -6.80 -18.56
CA ARG A 49 -2.96 -6.62 -18.54
C ARG A 49 -2.57 -5.14 -18.50
N GLY A 50 -3.33 -4.26 -19.17
CA GLY A 50 -3.10 -2.82 -19.13
C GLY A 50 -3.22 -2.24 -17.71
N GLU A 51 -4.27 -2.62 -16.97
CA GLU A 51 -4.41 -2.20 -15.56
C GLU A 51 -3.32 -2.78 -14.65
N GLN A 52 -2.89 -4.03 -14.91
CA GLN A 52 -1.78 -4.63 -14.17
C GLN A 52 -0.48 -3.84 -14.39
N GLU A 53 -0.16 -3.52 -15.63
CA GLU A 53 1.04 -2.73 -15.98
C GLU A 53 0.99 -1.33 -15.37
N LEU A 54 -0.18 -0.67 -15.41
CA LEU A 54 -0.39 0.62 -14.75
C LEU A 54 -0.15 0.52 -13.24
N ALA A 55 -0.73 -0.48 -12.56
CA ALA A 55 -0.57 -0.63 -11.12
C ALA A 55 0.90 -0.86 -10.72
N LEU A 56 1.64 -1.64 -11.52
CA LEU A 56 3.06 -1.89 -11.31
C LEU A 56 3.90 -0.63 -11.57
N ALA A 57 3.56 0.16 -12.59
CA ALA A 57 4.23 1.42 -12.89
C ALA A 57 3.99 2.46 -11.78
N MET A 58 2.74 2.60 -11.32
CA MET A 58 2.40 3.45 -10.17
C MET A 58 3.16 3.04 -8.90
N ALA A 59 3.30 1.74 -8.64
CA ALA A 59 4.04 1.23 -7.48
C ALA A 59 5.55 1.49 -7.54
N GLN A 60 6.09 1.76 -8.73
CA GLN A 60 7.49 2.11 -8.97
C GLN A 60 7.70 3.62 -9.13
N CYS A 61 6.63 4.40 -9.27
CA CYS A 61 6.69 5.84 -9.40
C CYS A 61 7.20 6.45 -8.09
N ALA A 62 8.25 7.25 -8.18
CA ALA A 62 8.75 8.02 -7.07
C ALA A 62 7.92 9.31 -6.92
N LEU A 63 7.68 9.73 -5.68
CA LEU A 63 7.13 11.03 -5.37
C LEU A 63 8.04 12.12 -5.95
N ASP A 64 7.44 12.96 -6.77
CA ASP A 64 8.07 14.12 -7.39
C ASP A 64 7.43 15.38 -6.81
N ASP A 65 8.24 16.23 -6.16
CA ASP A 65 7.81 17.47 -5.54
C ASP A 65 7.44 18.54 -6.60
N SER A 66 7.94 18.41 -7.83
CA SER A 66 7.56 19.27 -8.96
C SER A 66 6.17 18.96 -9.51
N GLU A 67 5.70 17.73 -9.33
CA GLU A 67 4.38 17.28 -9.76
C GLU A 67 3.29 17.71 -8.76
N ARG A 68 2.46 18.68 -9.16
CA ARG A 68 1.37 19.21 -8.31
C ARG A 68 0.39 18.13 -7.87
N VAL A 69 0.14 17.12 -8.71
CA VAL A 69 -0.78 16.02 -8.41
C VAL A 69 -0.25 15.21 -7.23
N HIS A 70 1.04 14.88 -7.21
CA HIS A 70 1.68 14.15 -6.12
C HIS A 70 1.53 14.87 -4.78
N MET A 71 1.72 16.19 -4.75
CA MET A 71 1.58 17.00 -3.53
C MET A 71 0.13 17.06 -3.04
N ARG A 72 -0.82 17.21 -3.96
CA ARG A 72 -2.26 17.21 -3.62
C ARG A 72 -2.71 15.88 -3.04
N ILE A 73 -2.15 14.77 -3.50
CA ILE A 73 -2.48 13.45 -2.98
C ILE A 73 -1.94 13.28 -1.56
N LEU A 74 -0.67 13.61 -1.33
CA LEU A 74 -0.06 13.60 0.01
C LEU A 74 -0.87 14.43 1.01
N GLN A 75 -1.24 15.66 0.62
CA GLN A 75 -2.07 16.54 1.45
C GLN A 75 -3.48 16.00 1.67
N THR A 76 -4.04 15.21 0.75
CA THR A 76 -5.36 14.63 0.94
C THR A 76 -5.28 13.46 1.92
N ILE A 77 -4.28 12.59 1.80
CA ILE A 77 -4.01 11.51 2.76
C ILE A 77 -3.86 12.10 4.18
N TYR A 78 -3.03 13.13 4.33
CA TYR A 78 -2.83 13.78 5.63
C TYR A 78 -4.15 14.30 6.24
N ARG A 79 -4.93 15.04 5.45
CA ARG A 79 -6.21 15.61 5.90
C ARG A 79 -7.22 14.54 6.30
N GLN A 80 -7.21 13.40 5.62
CA GLN A 80 -8.09 12.29 5.95
C GLN A 80 -7.70 11.58 7.25
N LEU A 81 -6.40 11.38 7.46
CA LEU A 81 -5.89 10.71 8.65
C LEU A 81 -6.00 11.58 9.90
N THR A 82 -5.68 12.88 9.77
CA THR A 82 -5.68 13.83 10.90
C THR A 82 -7.03 14.51 11.12
N ARG A 83 -7.96 14.38 10.17
CA ARG A 83 -9.20 15.20 10.07
C ARG A 83 -8.91 16.70 10.03
N SER A 84 -7.68 17.10 9.74
CA SER A 84 -7.30 18.50 9.61
C SER A 84 -7.96 19.12 8.38
N ARG A 85 -8.42 20.36 8.51
CA ARG A 85 -8.94 21.16 7.38
C ARG A 85 -7.84 21.97 6.70
N LEU A 86 -6.65 22.04 7.32
CA LEU A 86 -5.52 22.81 6.84
C LEU A 86 -4.68 21.98 5.87
N GLY A 87 -4.01 22.66 4.94
CA GLY A 87 -2.97 22.01 4.13
C GLY A 87 -1.77 21.66 5.01
N CYS A 88 -1.16 20.50 4.78
CA CYS A 88 0.11 20.17 5.41
C CYS A 88 1.30 20.58 4.52
N PRO A 89 2.39 21.11 5.11
CA PRO A 89 3.66 21.26 4.42
C PRO A 89 4.21 19.91 3.93
N ARG A 90 5.06 19.95 2.90
CA ARG A 90 5.70 18.73 2.36
C ARG A 90 6.58 18.01 3.39
N TYR A 91 7.24 18.77 4.25
CA TYR A 91 8.20 18.29 5.25
C TYR A 91 7.81 18.79 6.65
N GLY A 92 8.11 18.01 7.69
CA GLY A 92 7.91 18.41 9.09
C GLY A 92 7.53 17.25 10.02
N ALA A 93 7.59 17.51 11.33
CA ALA A 93 7.33 16.53 12.39
C ALA A 93 5.88 15.99 12.40
N HIS A 94 4.94 16.69 11.78
CA HIS A 94 3.54 16.25 11.64
C HIS A 94 3.40 14.90 10.92
N TRP A 95 4.42 14.43 10.19
CA TRP A 95 4.44 13.09 9.60
C TRP A 95 4.72 11.99 10.63
N GLU A 96 5.39 12.31 11.74
CA GLU A 96 5.68 11.38 12.84
C GLU A 96 4.40 10.96 13.57
N GLU A 97 3.45 11.89 13.72
CA GLU A 97 2.10 11.63 14.23
C GLU A 97 1.35 10.57 13.41
N LEU A 98 1.69 10.44 12.13
CA LEU A 98 1.12 9.44 11.22
C LEU A 98 1.94 8.15 11.14
N GLY A 99 3.01 8.03 11.94
CA GLY A 99 3.88 6.87 12.02
C GLY A 99 4.96 6.82 10.95
N PHE A 100 5.32 7.94 10.30
CA PHE A 100 6.58 8.01 9.58
C PHE A 100 7.72 8.19 10.58
N GLN A 101 8.71 7.30 10.55
CA GLN A 101 9.88 7.41 11.42
C GLN A 101 10.99 8.16 10.69
N GLY A 102 11.39 9.31 11.25
CA GLY A 102 12.70 9.90 10.95
C GLY A 102 13.79 8.89 11.31
N ARG A 103 14.90 8.91 10.58
CA ARG A 103 15.99 7.95 10.75
C ARG A 103 16.73 8.21 12.07
N THR A 104 16.15 7.80 13.19
CA THR A 104 16.82 7.71 14.48
C THR A 104 16.53 6.31 15.03
N GLY A 105 17.55 5.46 14.94
CA GLY A 105 17.60 4.27 15.78
C GLY A 105 17.60 4.74 17.23
N GLU A 106 16.77 4.10 18.04
CA GLU A 106 16.82 4.13 19.50
C GLU A 106 16.71 5.52 20.15
N THR A 107 15.50 5.91 20.55
CA THR A 107 15.23 6.39 21.92
C THR A 107 13.74 6.69 22.11
N PRO A 108 13.10 6.14 23.16
CA PRO A 108 11.85 6.67 23.68
C PRO A 108 12.19 7.83 24.63
N LYS A 109 11.89 9.07 24.22
CA LYS A 109 11.54 10.15 25.16
C LYS A 109 11.10 11.40 24.39
N ILE A 110 9.86 11.79 24.65
CA ILE A 110 9.38 13.15 24.49
C ILE A 110 10.27 14.01 25.41
N GLN A 111 11.08 14.87 24.83
CA GLN A 111 11.70 15.98 25.54
C GLN A 111 11.36 17.24 24.74
N PRO A 112 10.58 18.18 25.30
CA PRO A 112 10.50 19.52 24.73
C PRO A 112 11.87 20.18 24.96
N ASP A 113 12.21 21.20 24.19
CA ASP A 113 13.38 22.07 24.43
C ASP A 113 14.70 21.61 23.77
N LEU A 114 14.73 21.47 22.43
CA LEU A 114 15.99 21.62 21.68
C LEU A 114 15.76 22.37 20.34
N PRO A 115 16.61 23.34 19.97
CA PRO A 115 16.45 24.13 18.74
C PRO A 115 16.66 23.25 17.50
N TRP A 116 15.73 23.33 16.55
CA TRP A 116 15.53 22.46 15.39
C TRP A 116 16.48 22.74 14.21
N ASP A 117 17.65 23.32 14.47
CA ASP A 117 18.56 23.78 13.43
C ASP A 117 19.45 22.64 12.86
N LEU A 118 19.03 22.15 11.67
CA LEU A 118 19.75 21.34 10.65
C LEU A 118 20.01 19.83 10.91
N PRO A 119 20.19 18.99 9.85
CA PRO A 119 19.35 18.75 8.69
C PRO A 119 19.04 17.23 8.61
N VAL A 120 18.07 16.73 9.39
CA VAL A 120 17.73 15.29 9.47
C VAL A 120 16.56 14.90 8.54
N LEU A 121 16.21 15.77 7.57
CA LEU A 121 15.16 15.50 6.58
C LEU A 121 15.70 15.07 5.20
N SER A 122 17.02 14.96 5.02
CA SER A 122 17.62 14.72 3.70
C SER A 122 17.82 13.23 3.32
N GLN A 123 17.45 12.26 4.16
CA GLN A 123 17.71 10.84 3.85
C GLN A 123 16.62 9.87 4.33
N LEU A 124 15.36 10.14 3.97
CA LEU A 124 14.41 9.04 3.74
C LEU A 124 14.90 8.30 2.48
N PRO A 125 15.35 7.03 2.58
CA PRO A 125 15.73 6.30 1.38
C PRO A 125 14.45 6.06 0.57
N GLN A 126 14.38 6.72 -0.57
CA GLN A 126 13.45 6.51 -1.68
C GLN A 126 12.00 7.02 -1.47
N PRO A 127 11.42 7.76 -2.43
CA PRO A 127 10.06 8.28 -2.35
C PRO A 127 8.98 7.23 -2.68
N LEU A 128 9.17 5.99 -2.19
CA LEU A 128 8.31 4.84 -2.44
C LEU A 128 6.95 4.81 -1.68
N PRO A 129 6.74 5.48 -0.52
CA PRO A 129 5.56 5.16 0.28
C PRO A 129 4.29 5.99 -0.02
N VAL A 130 4.41 7.17 -0.62
CA VAL A 130 3.29 8.12 -0.78
C VAL A 130 2.50 7.90 -2.08
N LEU A 131 3.12 7.30 -3.09
CA LEU A 131 2.42 6.91 -4.33
C LEU A 131 1.78 5.52 -4.21
N GLN A 132 2.36 4.66 -3.37
CA GLN A 132 1.81 3.34 -3.04
C GLN A 132 0.52 3.40 -2.19
N THR A 133 0.22 4.54 -1.58
CA THR A 133 -1.06 4.82 -0.91
C THR A 133 -2.14 5.35 -1.87
N GLN A 134 -1.82 5.58 -3.14
CA GLN A 134 -2.74 6.22 -4.10
C GLN A 134 -3.64 5.26 -4.84
N LEU A 135 -3.27 3.98 -4.85
CA LEU A 135 -4.23 2.91 -5.16
C LEU A 135 -5.24 2.82 -4.02
N CYS A 136 -4.82 3.08 -2.79
CA CYS A 136 -5.49 2.53 -1.64
C CYS A 136 -6.05 3.61 -0.74
N TRP A 137 -7.27 4.02 -1.04
CA TRP A 137 -8.09 4.85 -0.17
C TRP A 137 -8.82 3.92 0.81
N PRO A 138 -8.31 3.69 2.04
CA PRO A 138 -9.14 3.00 3.02
C PRO A 138 -10.44 3.79 3.18
N PRO A 139 -11.61 3.12 3.21
CA PRO A 139 -12.87 3.81 3.51
C PRO A 139 -12.67 4.67 4.75
N LEU A 140 -13.16 5.92 4.75
CA LEU A 140 -13.03 6.81 5.91
C LEU A 140 -13.53 6.13 7.20
N ASP A 141 -14.51 5.24 7.09
CA ASP A 141 -15.04 4.45 8.20
C ASP A 141 -14.01 3.47 8.78
N LEU A 142 -13.11 2.93 7.96
CA LEU A 142 -11.98 2.13 8.43
C LEU A 142 -11.01 3.02 9.22
N LEU A 143 -10.73 4.23 8.72
CA LEU A 143 -9.87 5.22 9.39
C LEU A 143 -10.45 5.71 10.72
N GLN A 144 -11.77 5.80 10.85
CA GLN A 144 -12.44 6.24 12.09
C GLN A 144 -12.22 5.28 13.26
N HIS A 145 -12.12 3.97 13.00
CA HIS A 145 -11.92 2.95 14.02
C HIS A 145 -10.45 2.71 14.37
N LEU A 146 -9.52 3.21 13.56
CA LEU A 146 -8.07 3.03 13.69
C LEU A 146 -7.41 3.98 14.71
N HIS A 147 -8.19 4.59 15.61
CA HIS A 147 -7.71 5.43 16.72
C HIS A 147 -7.02 4.59 17.82
N VAL A 148 -6.08 3.73 17.41
CA VAL A 148 -5.14 3.07 18.31
C VAL A 148 -4.01 4.07 18.51
N LEU A 149 -3.91 4.61 19.73
CA LEU A 149 -2.96 5.65 20.14
C LEU A 149 -1.46 5.37 19.83
N ASN A 150 -1.11 4.21 19.26
CA ASN A 150 0.25 3.81 18.90
C ASN A 150 0.35 2.96 17.61
N PHE A 151 -0.65 2.96 16.73
CA PHE A 151 -0.56 2.19 15.48
C PHE A 151 0.24 2.97 14.42
N PRO A 152 1.38 2.45 13.90
CA PRO A 152 2.22 3.19 12.94
C PRO A 152 1.61 3.16 11.52
N PHE A 153 0.54 3.94 11.32
CA PHE A 153 -0.33 3.89 10.15
C PHE A 153 0.44 3.92 8.83
N CYS A 154 1.28 4.93 8.62
CA CYS A 154 1.95 5.13 7.33
C CYS A 154 2.94 4.01 7.03
N ILE A 155 3.79 3.65 8.00
CA ILE A 155 4.76 2.55 7.82
C ILE A 155 4.04 1.22 7.53
N MET A 156 2.92 0.94 8.19
CA MET A 156 2.14 -0.27 7.95
C MET A 156 1.48 -0.24 6.58
N SER A 157 0.91 0.89 6.19
CA SER A 157 0.33 1.10 4.86
C SER A 157 1.30 0.74 3.74
N VAL A 158 2.55 1.20 3.86
CA VAL A 158 3.61 0.95 2.86
C VAL A 158 3.94 -0.53 2.78
N ASN A 159 4.06 -1.19 3.93
CA ASN A 159 4.30 -2.63 3.98
C ASN A 159 3.13 -3.40 3.36
N ILE A 160 1.88 -2.99 3.63
CA ILE A 160 0.69 -3.58 3.03
C ILE A 160 0.69 -3.41 1.52
N THR A 161 0.94 -2.20 0.99
CA THR A 161 0.99 -2.00 -0.46
C THR A 161 2.05 -2.90 -1.09
N ARG A 162 3.24 -3.01 -0.48
CA ARG A 162 4.28 -3.93 -0.97
C ARG A 162 3.77 -5.38 -1.03
N ILE A 163 3.09 -5.86 0.01
CA ILE A 163 2.52 -7.23 0.05
C ILE A 163 1.48 -7.41 -1.07
N VAL A 164 0.59 -6.44 -1.26
CA VAL A 164 -0.46 -6.47 -2.29
C VAL A 164 0.14 -6.47 -3.70
N ILE A 165 1.13 -5.62 -3.97
CA ILE A 165 1.84 -5.58 -5.25
C ILE A 165 2.61 -6.88 -5.51
N GLN A 166 3.26 -7.47 -4.50
CA GLN A 166 3.88 -8.78 -4.64
C GLN A 166 2.86 -9.88 -4.94
N ALA A 167 1.69 -9.86 -4.29
CA ALA A 167 0.62 -10.82 -4.58
C ALA A 167 0.12 -10.69 -6.03
N LEU A 168 0.09 -9.48 -6.60
CA LEU A 168 -0.20 -9.24 -8.01
C LEU A 168 0.91 -9.78 -8.93
N GLN A 169 2.18 -9.49 -8.63
CA GLN A 169 3.34 -9.97 -9.40
C GLN A 169 3.45 -11.50 -9.41
N GLU A 170 3.07 -12.15 -8.31
CA GLU A 170 3.04 -13.61 -8.16
C GLU A 170 1.76 -14.27 -8.72
N GLU A 171 0.92 -13.52 -9.46
CA GLU A 171 -0.35 -13.98 -10.04
C GLU A 171 -1.35 -14.57 -9.02
N ARG A 172 -1.19 -14.26 -7.73
CA ARG A 172 -2.07 -14.76 -6.64
C ARG A 172 -3.48 -14.20 -6.72
N LEU A 173 -3.62 -13.04 -7.38
CA LEU A 173 -4.88 -12.30 -7.51
C LEU A 173 -5.60 -12.54 -8.84
N SER A 174 -4.96 -13.19 -9.81
CA SER A 174 -5.48 -13.38 -11.16
C SER A 174 -6.90 -13.96 -11.20
N ARG A 175 -7.19 -14.93 -10.32
CA ARG A 175 -8.53 -15.52 -10.23
C ARG A 175 -9.59 -14.50 -9.81
N GLU A 176 -9.24 -13.60 -8.91
CA GLU A 176 -10.16 -12.60 -8.38
C GLU A 176 -10.31 -11.42 -9.34
N CYS A 177 -9.20 -10.95 -9.91
CA CYS A 177 -9.21 -9.94 -10.98
C CYS A 177 -10.05 -10.41 -12.17
N ASN A 178 -9.87 -11.65 -12.62
CA ASN A 178 -10.68 -12.25 -13.68
C ASN A 178 -12.16 -12.42 -13.28
N ARG A 179 -12.48 -12.56 -11.98
CA ARG A 179 -13.87 -12.65 -11.54
C ARG A 179 -14.53 -11.27 -11.55
N ARG A 180 -13.82 -10.23 -11.09
CA ARG A 180 -14.35 -8.85 -10.98
C ARG A 180 -14.14 -8.00 -12.24
N GLN A 181 -13.45 -8.52 -13.27
CA GLN A 181 -13.09 -7.82 -14.50
C GLN A 181 -12.35 -6.49 -14.27
N GLN A 182 -11.51 -6.43 -13.23
CA GLN A 182 -10.72 -5.25 -12.88
C GLN A 182 -9.51 -5.66 -12.03
N VAL A 183 -8.39 -4.94 -12.16
CA VAL A 183 -7.20 -5.15 -11.33
C VAL A 183 -7.17 -4.10 -10.23
N ILE A 184 -7.29 -2.81 -10.57
CA ILE A 184 -7.11 -1.71 -9.63
C ILE A 184 -8.09 -1.83 -8.46
N GLY A 185 -9.38 -2.04 -8.73
CA GLY A 185 -10.38 -2.23 -7.66
C GLY A 185 -10.08 -3.42 -6.75
N VAL A 186 -9.56 -4.53 -7.29
CA VAL A 186 -9.17 -5.70 -6.48
C VAL A 186 -7.96 -5.38 -5.59
N LEU A 187 -6.99 -4.61 -6.07
CA LEU A 187 -5.85 -4.17 -5.25
C LEU A 187 -6.30 -3.26 -4.11
N ASN A 188 -7.21 -2.34 -4.40
CA ASN A 188 -7.74 -1.39 -3.42
C ASN A 188 -8.50 -2.12 -2.31
N ASP A 189 -9.40 -3.02 -2.67
CA ASP A 189 -10.15 -3.84 -1.72
C ASP A 189 -9.21 -4.74 -0.91
N LEU A 190 -8.21 -5.35 -1.56
CA LEU A 190 -7.27 -6.23 -0.86
C LEU A 190 -6.38 -5.46 0.12
N TYR A 191 -5.93 -4.27 -0.24
CA TYR A 191 -5.26 -3.37 0.69
C TYR A 191 -6.14 -3.06 1.89
N ALA A 192 -7.39 -2.64 1.67
CA ALA A 192 -8.29 -2.26 2.76
C ALA A 192 -8.56 -3.46 3.67
N ALA A 193 -8.73 -4.65 3.09
CA ALA A 193 -8.89 -5.91 3.82
C ALA A 193 -7.64 -6.26 4.64
N ALA A 194 -6.45 -6.09 4.06
CA ALA A 194 -5.18 -6.36 4.73
C ALA A 194 -4.95 -5.37 5.88
N PHE A 195 -5.30 -4.09 5.68
CA PHE A 195 -5.23 -3.06 6.69
C PHE A 195 -6.16 -3.32 7.88
N LEU A 196 -7.42 -3.67 7.58
CA LEU A 196 -8.41 -4.07 8.59
C LEU A 196 -7.94 -5.30 9.38
N ARG A 197 -7.35 -6.29 8.70
CA ARG A 197 -6.81 -7.47 9.37
C ARG A 197 -5.64 -7.11 10.29
N LEU A 198 -4.71 -6.30 9.80
CA LEU A 198 -3.51 -5.92 10.54
C LEU A 198 -3.85 -5.10 11.79
N SER A 199 -4.75 -4.13 11.66
CA SER A 199 -5.20 -3.31 12.80
C SER A 199 -5.87 -4.13 13.88
N ARG A 200 -6.78 -5.04 13.52
CA ARG A 200 -7.39 -5.97 14.49
C ARG A 200 -6.36 -6.86 15.17
N LEU A 201 -5.39 -7.39 14.42
CA LEU A 201 -4.30 -8.19 15.00
C LEU A 201 -3.45 -7.36 15.97
N TRP A 202 -3.15 -6.12 15.60
CA TRP A 202 -2.40 -5.19 16.41
C TRP A 202 -3.13 -4.87 17.71
N GLU A 203 -4.43 -4.61 17.67
CA GLU A 203 -5.24 -4.36 18.87
C GLU A 203 -5.33 -5.62 19.76
N GLN A 204 -5.66 -6.77 19.18
CA GLN A 204 -5.87 -8.02 19.91
C GLN A 204 -4.62 -8.54 20.62
N GLN A 205 -3.44 -8.27 20.07
CA GLN A 205 -2.17 -8.78 20.60
C GLN A 205 -1.29 -7.68 21.21
N HIS A 206 -1.87 -6.52 21.52
CA HIS A 206 -1.14 -5.36 22.07
C HIS A 206 0.14 -5.05 21.28
N GLY A 207 -0.02 -4.89 19.97
CA GLY A 207 1.06 -4.75 19.01
C GLY A 207 2.00 -3.60 19.33
N THR A 208 3.29 -3.85 19.14
CA THR A 208 4.36 -2.86 19.28
C THR A 208 5.22 -2.87 18.03
N VAL A 209 6.01 -1.81 17.81
CA VAL A 209 6.94 -1.73 16.68
C VAL A 209 7.92 -2.92 16.68
N ALA A 210 8.34 -3.40 17.85
CA ALA A 210 9.20 -4.58 17.98
C ALA A 210 8.57 -5.85 17.39
N ASN A 211 7.25 -6.00 17.53
CA ASN A 211 6.52 -7.18 17.05
C ASN A 211 5.92 -6.97 15.64
N ALA A 212 6.11 -5.81 15.02
CA ALA A 212 5.57 -5.47 13.71
C ALA A 212 5.93 -6.50 12.62
N ALA A 213 7.17 -6.98 12.62
CA ALA A 213 7.64 -7.96 11.63
C ALA A 213 6.85 -9.28 11.68
N PHE A 214 6.44 -9.71 12.87
CA PHE A 214 5.62 -10.91 13.05
C PHE A 214 4.23 -10.73 12.40
N PHE A 215 3.55 -9.62 12.70
CA PHE A 215 2.24 -9.33 12.13
C PHE A 215 2.29 -9.19 10.60
N LEU A 216 3.33 -8.53 10.06
CA LEU A 216 3.50 -8.39 8.62
C LEU A 216 3.73 -9.74 7.93
N LYS A 217 4.45 -10.68 8.56
CA LYS A 217 4.66 -12.03 8.02
C LYS A 217 3.37 -12.85 8.03
N GLU A 218 2.56 -12.76 9.09
CA GLU A 218 1.22 -13.38 9.12
C GLU A 218 0.31 -12.78 8.04
N LEU A 219 0.35 -11.46 7.89
CA LEU A 219 -0.43 -10.73 6.90
C LEU A 219 -0.04 -11.10 5.47
N GLU A 220 1.25 -11.21 5.18
CA GLU A 220 1.75 -11.65 3.88
C GLU A 220 1.24 -13.06 3.54
N LEU A 221 1.33 -14.00 4.49
CA LEU A 221 0.83 -15.36 4.30
C LEU A 221 -0.67 -15.38 4.02
N SER A 222 -1.48 -14.63 4.78
CA SER A 222 -2.92 -14.58 4.59
C SER A 222 -3.31 -13.93 3.26
N THR A 223 -2.66 -12.81 2.91
CA THR A 223 -2.88 -12.07 1.65
C THR A 223 -2.53 -12.92 0.43
N LYS A 224 -1.39 -13.62 0.46
CA LYS A 224 -0.94 -14.45 -0.67
C LYS A 224 -1.68 -15.78 -0.73
N LYS A 225 -1.94 -16.46 0.39
CA LYS A 225 -2.56 -17.80 0.39
C LYS A 225 -4.08 -17.75 0.24
N LYS A 226 -4.75 -16.79 0.87
CA LYS A 226 -6.21 -16.74 0.95
C LYS A 226 -6.77 -15.32 0.69
N PRO A 227 -6.43 -14.66 -0.44
CA PRO A 227 -6.88 -13.28 -0.71
C PRO A 227 -8.40 -13.14 -0.70
N ARG A 228 -9.13 -14.15 -1.19
CA ARG A 228 -10.61 -14.17 -1.17
C ARG A 228 -11.20 -14.15 0.24
N GLN A 229 -10.54 -14.79 1.21
CA GLN A 229 -11.03 -14.80 2.59
C GLN A 229 -10.87 -13.41 3.22
N LEU A 230 -9.76 -12.73 2.93
CA LEU A 230 -9.56 -11.34 3.35
C LEU A 230 -10.64 -10.43 2.74
N LEU A 231 -10.88 -10.52 1.43
CA LEU A 231 -11.89 -9.70 0.75
C LEU A 231 -13.29 -9.92 1.32
N LYS A 232 -13.68 -11.17 1.58
CA LYS A 232 -14.96 -11.48 2.25
C LYS A 232 -15.04 -10.90 3.66
N SER A 233 -13.93 -10.90 4.41
CA SER A 233 -13.89 -10.29 5.74
C SER A 233 -14.06 -8.77 5.69
N LEU A 234 -13.58 -8.12 4.63
CA LEU A 234 -13.81 -6.69 4.40
C LEU A 234 -15.27 -6.44 4.02
N GLU A 235 -15.82 -7.19 3.06
CA GLU A 235 -17.22 -7.11 2.65
C GLU A 235 -18.16 -7.25 3.86
N ALA A 236 -17.92 -8.24 4.72
CA ALA A 236 -18.70 -8.46 5.94
C ALA A 236 -18.52 -7.38 7.03
N TYR A 237 -17.46 -6.58 6.97
CA TYR A 237 -17.26 -5.45 7.86
C TYR A 237 -17.97 -4.20 7.35
N LEU A 238 -17.93 -3.95 6.04
CA LEU A 238 -18.61 -2.82 5.40
C LEU A 238 -20.13 -2.98 5.33
N SER A 239 -20.64 -4.21 5.43
CA SER A 239 -22.07 -4.51 5.45
C SER A 239 -22.73 -4.41 6.83
N ARG A 240 -21.99 -3.97 7.86
CA ARG A 240 -22.47 -3.76 9.23
C ARG A 240 -22.75 -2.29 9.44
#